data_AF-U7QV52-F1
#
_entry.id   AF-U7QV52-F1
#
_cell.length_a   1.000
_cell.length_b   1.000
_cell.length_c   1.000
_cell.angle_alpha   90.00
_cell.angle_beta   90.00
_cell.angle_gamma   90.00
#
_symmetry.space_group_name_H-M   'P 1'
#
loop_
_entity.id
_entity.type
_entity.pdbx_description
1 polymer ?
#
loop_
_entity_poly.entity_id
_entity_poly.type
_entity_poly.pdbx_seq_one_letter_code
_entity_poly.pdbx_strand_id
1 'polypeptide(L)'
;MIVGARTVTPVCLNAAGNCLAMYGYDYLDYTRNAVYVYTRTNGTWDISNRVRFSDPENGESRLNWILSLNAEGDRLAVGVDYDEPLRGRFICMRAQMGSGIQEIPLSFRLLQVA
;
A
#
# COMPACT_ATOMS: atom_id res chain seq x y z
N MET A 1 -9.31 -5.21 9.56
CA MET A 1 -8.87 -6.45 10.23
C MET A 1 -7.59 -6.91 9.55
N ILE A 2 -6.46 -6.90 10.25
CA ILE A 2 -5.18 -7.44 9.76
C ILE A 2 -5.19 -8.95 10.07
N VAL A 3 -5.01 -9.81 9.07
CA VAL A 3 -4.94 -11.27 9.29
C VAL A 3 -3.51 -11.73 9.00
N GLY A 4 -2.87 -12.28 10.04
CA GLY A 4 -1.55 -12.90 10.02
C GLY A 4 -1.61 -14.43 9.84
N ALA A 5 -0.83 -15.01 8.93
CA ALA A 5 -0.50 -16.44 8.88
C ALA A 5 0.80 -16.72 8.09
N ARG A 6 1.87 -16.97 8.85
CA ARG A 6 3.16 -17.71 8.61
C ARG A 6 3.97 -17.66 7.29
N THR A 7 3.53 -16.94 6.27
CA THR A 7 4.36 -16.20 5.31
C THR A 7 3.50 -15.02 4.88
N VAL A 8 3.17 -14.16 5.85
CA VAL A 8 2.06 -13.22 5.66
C VAL A 8 2.53 -11.98 4.97
N THR A 9 2.24 -11.95 3.68
CA THR A 9 2.08 -10.71 2.96
C THR A 9 1.06 -9.82 3.68
N PRO A 10 1.46 -8.62 4.16
CA PRO A 10 0.54 -7.67 4.78
C PRO A 10 -0.60 -7.29 3.84
N VAL A 11 -1.81 -7.24 4.38
CA VAL A 11 -3.03 -6.84 3.65
C VAL A 11 -3.92 -5.95 4.50
N CYS A 12 -4.68 -5.07 3.86
CA CYS A 12 -5.77 -4.33 4.49
C CYS A 12 -6.95 -4.12 3.54
N LEU A 13 -8.15 -4.01 4.11
CA LEU A 13 -9.40 -3.78 3.39
C LEU A 13 -10.01 -2.45 3.86
N ASN A 14 -10.75 -1.79 2.97
CA ASN A 14 -11.63 -0.69 3.37
C ASN A 14 -12.89 -1.21 4.09
N ALA A 15 -13.71 -0.30 4.62
CA ALA A 15 -14.87 -0.66 5.44
C ALA A 15 -15.93 -1.47 4.66
N ALA A 16 -16.10 -1.18 3.38
CA ALA A 16 -17.02 -1.90 2.50
C ALA A 16 -16.49 -3.27 2.04
N GLY A 17 -15.21 -3.58 2.26
CA GLY A 17 -14.58 -4.82 1.82
C GLY A 17 -14.42 -4.95 0.31
N ASN A 18 -14.48 -3.83 -0.44
CA ASN A 18 -14.38 -3.79 -1.89
C ASN A 18 -13.08 -3.15 -2.40
N CYS A 19 -12.21 -2.66 -1.52
CA CYS A 19 -10.86 -2.20 -1.84
C CYS A 19 -9.87 -2.94 -0.94
N LEU A 20 -8.92 -3.64 -1.54
CA LEU A 20 -7.88 -4.44 -0.88
C LEU A 20 -6.52 -3.89 -1.26
N ALA A 21 -5.70 -3.53 -0.27
CA ALA A 21 -4.29 -3.25 -0.48
C ALA A 21 -3.46 -4.42 0.06
N MET A 22 -2.42 -4.79 -0.68
CA MET A 22 -1.54 -5.92 -0.39
C MET A 22 -0.10 -5.52 -0.68
N TYR A 23 0.78 -5.68 0.31
CA TYR A 23 2.22 -5.53 0.11
C TYR A 23 2.72 -6.69 -0.77
N GLY A 24 3.87 -6.60 -1.42
CA GLY A 24 4.37 -7.71 -2.21
C GLY A 24 5.73 -7.42 -2.78
N TYR A 25 6.31 -8.42 -3.43
CA TYR A 25 7.53 -8.30 -4.20
C TYR A 25 7.19 -8.36 -5.67
N ASP A 26 7.93 -7.63 -6.49
CA ASP A 26 7.83 -7.79 -7.93
C ASP A 26 8.28 -9.20 -8.30
N TYR A 27 7.47 -9.88 -9.12
CA TYR A 27 7.75 -11.26 -9.50
C TYR A 27 9.03 -11.39 -10.33
N LEU A 28 9.37 -10.32 -11.08
CA LEU A 28 10.56 -10.25 -11.92
C LEU A 28 11.79 -9.76 -11.15
N ASP A 29 11.61 -9.18 -9.97
CA ASP A 29 12.68 -8.63 -9.16
C ASP A 29 12.30 -8.66 -7.67
N TYR A 30 12.69 -9.74 -6.99
CA TYR A 30 12.45 -9.95 -5.56
C TYR A 30 13.15 -8.91 -4.67
N THR A 31 14.04 -8.08 -5.21
CA THR A 31 14.64 -6.95 -4.48
C THR A 31 13.75 -5.71 -4.48
N ARG A 32 12.70 -5.69 -5.29
CA ARG A 32 11.74 -4.59 -5.39
C ARG A 32 10.42 -4.97 -4.75
N ASN A 33 10.11 -4.31 -3.63
CA ASN A 33 8.77 -4.38 -3.08
C ASN A 33 7.81 -3.39 -3.73
N ALA A 34 6.52 -3.71 -3.62
CA ALA A 34 5.43 -2.92 -4.15
C ALA A 34 4.20 -3.08 -3.27
N VAL A 35 3.26 -2.16 -3.40
CA VAL A 35 1.90 -2.33 -2.89
C VAL A 35 0.95 -2.44 -4.06
N TYR A 36 0.13 -3.48 -4.04
CA TYR A 36 -0.91 -3.72 -5.03
C TYR A 36 -2.27 -3.38 -4.43
N VAL A 37 -3.08 -2.63 -5.17
CA VAL A 37 -4.45 -2.31 -4.78
C VAL A 37 -5.42 -2.93 -5.78
N TYR A 38 -6.34 -3.71 -5.26
CA TYR A 38 -7.37 -4.44 -5.99
C TYR A 38 -8.74 -3.92 -5.59
N THR A 39 -9.67 -3.97 -6.53
CA THR A 39 -11.05 -3.59 -6.25
C THR A 39 -12.04 -4.64 -6.68
N ARG A 40 -13.16 -4.66 -5.96
CA ARG A 40 -14.21 -5.65 -6.11
C ARG A 40 -15.48 -4.98 -6.60
N THR A 41 -16.01 -5.49 -7.71
CA THR A 41 -17.28 -5.05 -8.28
C THR A 41 -18.18 -6.27 -8.44
N ASN A 42 -19.43 -6.18 -7.97
CA ASN A 42 -20.41 -7.27 -8.06
C ASN A 42 -19.89 -8.63 -7.55
N GLY A 43 -19.09 -8.63 -6.48
CA GLY A 43 -18.53 -9.85 -5.88
C GLY A 43 -17.25 -10.38 -6.53
N THR A 44 -16.76 -9.76 -7.62
CA THR A 44 -15.56 -10.20 -8.36
C THR A 44 -14.42 -9.20 -8.19
N TRP A 45 -13.20 -9.70 -7.92
CA TRP A 45 -11.99 -8.87 -7.84
C TRP A 45 -11.41 -8.63 -9.23
N ASP A 46 -11.10 -7.38 -9.55
CA ASP A 46 -10.38 -7.01 -10.77
C ASP A 46 -8.87 -7.20 -10.56
N ILE A 47 -8.37 -8.37 -10.95
CA ILE A 47 -6.94 -8.73 -10.84
C ILE A 47 -6.12 -8.12 -11.98
N SER A 48 -6.75 -7.95 -13.15
CA SER A 48 -6.14 -7.43 -14.37
C SER A 48 -5.80 -5.95 -14.26
N ASN A 49 -6.69 -5.13 -13.70
CA ASN A 49 -6.53 -3.69 -13.60
C ASN A 49 -6.15 -3.24 -12.18
N ARG A 50 -5.37 -4.06 -11.48
CA ARG A 50 -4.82 -3.68 -10.17
C ARG A 50 -3.90 -2.46 -10.31
N VAL A 51 -3.88 -1.63 -9.28
CA VAL A 51 -2.92 -0.53 -9.18
C VAL A 51 -1.64 -1.07 -8.51
N ARG A 52 -0.46 -0.77 -9.07
CA ARG A 52 0.85 -1.19 -8.53
C ARG A 52 1.67 0.04 -8.12
N PHE A 53 1.84 0.24 -6.83
CA PHE A 53 2.68 1.30 -6.26
C PHE A 53 4.07 0.76 -5.94
N SER A 54 5.12 1.46 -6.39
CA SER A 54 6.51 1.22 -6.02
C SER A 54 7.26 2.55 -6.00
N ASP A 55 8.37 2.63 -5.28
CA ASP A 55 9.27 3.80 -5.33
C ASP A 55 10.01 3.81 -6.69
N PRO A 56 9.82 4.85 -7.55
CA PRO A 56 10.40 4.90 -8.88
C PRO A 56 11.86 5.41 -8.90
N GLU A 57 12.34 6.10 -7.85
CA GLU A 57 13.54 6.94 -8.00
C GLU A 57 14.88 6.23 -7.74
N ASN A 58 14.94 5.14 -6.97
CA ASN A 58 16.24 4.63 -6.49
C ASN A 58 16.57 3.17 -6.81
N GLY A 59 15.74 2.46 -7.57
CA GLY A 59 15.97 1.05 -7.91
C GLY A 59 15.85 0.07 -6.73
N GLU A 60 16.00 0.55 -5.50
CA GLU A 60 15.72 -0.09 -4.22
C GLU A 60 14.38 0.44 -3.70
N SER A 61 13.37 -0.43 -3.66
CA SER A 61 12.04 -0.03 -3.21
C SER A 61 11.98 0.00 -1.68
N ARG A 62 11.73 1.19 -1.11
CA ARG A 62 11.78 1.45 0.34
C ARG A 62 10.45 1.26 1.06
N LEU A 63 9.43 0.72 0.41
CA LEU A 63 8.16 0.45 1.10
C LEU A 63 8.42 -0.62 2.17
N ASN A 64 7.66 -0.60 3.24
CA ASN A 64 7.72 -1.65 4.25
C ASN A 64 6.35 -2.31 4.40
N TRP A 65 6.27 -3.30 5.30
CA TRP A 65 5.09 -4.12 5.53
C TRP A 65 3.92 -3.44 6.26
N ILE A 66 3.98 -2.13 6.54
CA ILE A 66 2.88 -1.41 7.21
C ILE A 66 1.94 -0.80 6.17
N LEU A 67 0.65 -1.16 6.26
CA LEU A 67 -0.41 -0.69 5.38
C LEU A 67 -1.66 -0.30 6.17
N SER A 68 -2.33 0.78 5.75
CA SER A 68 -3.66 1.14 6.27
C SER A 68 -4.50 1.85 5.22
N LEU A 69 -5.66 1.29 4.89
CA LEU A 69 -6.70 1.97 4.10
C LEU A 69 -7.63 2.78 5.00
N ASN A 70 -8.14 3.91 4.49
CA ASN A 70 -9.28 4.57 5.11
C ASN A 70 -10.59 3.81 4.85
N ALA A 71 -11.66 4.23 5.52
CA ALA A 71 -12.98 3.59 5.41
C ALA A 71 -13.52 3.61 3.98
N GLU A 72 -13.30 4.71 3.26
CA GLU A 72 -13.73 4.90 1.87
C GLU A 72 -12.91 4.06 0.89
N GLY A 73 -11.66 3.72 1.22
CA GLY A 73 -10.75 2.98 0.36
C GLY A 73 -10.07 3.81 -0.73
N ASP A 74 -10.12 5.14 -0.63
CA ASP A 74 -9.49 6.07 -1.57
C ASP A 74 -8.14 6.63 -1.09
N ARG A 75 -7.79 6.40 0.19
CA ARG A 75 -6.49 6.75 0.79
C ARG A 75 -5.82 5.54 1.41
N LEU A 76 -4.54 5.38 1.12
CA LEU A 76 -3.69 4.32 1.65
C LEU A 76 -2.45 4.94 2.31
N ALA A 77 -2.24 4.67 3.59
CA ALA A 77 -0.95 4.90 4.24
C ALA A 77 -0.04 3.69 4.04
N VAL A 78 1.17 3.92 3.57
CA VAL A 78 2.21 2.90 3.36
C VAL A 78 3.45 3.29 4.14
N GLY A 79 3.98 2.38 4.94
CA GLY A 79 5.24 2.60 5.64
C GLY A 79 6.41 2.62 4.67
N VAL A 80 7.39 3.45 4.96
CA VAL A 80 8.65 3.53 4.21
C VAL A 80 9.85 3.23 5.11
N ASP A 81 11.02 3.07 4.52
CA ASP A 81 12.26 2.60 5.13
C ASP A 81 12.16 1.15 5.61
N TYR A 82 12.40 0.23 4.68
CA TYR A 82 12.35 -1.22 4.94
C TYR A 82 13.23 -1.66 6.11
N ASP A 83 14.44 -1.09 6.22
CA ASP A 83 15.41 -1.45 7.27
C ASP A 83 15.07 -0.86 8.65
N GLU A 84 14.18 0.14 8.70
CA GLU A 84 13.83 0.85 9.94
C GLU A 84 12.30 1.05 10.09
N PRO A 85 11.51 -0.05 10.04
CA PRO A 85 10.05 0.03 9.86
C PRO A 85 9.31 0.67 11.04
N LEU A 86 9.96 0.81 12.20
CA LEU A 86 9.39 1.38 13.42
C LEU A 86 9.70 2.88 13.60
N ARG A 87 10.43 3.52 12.68
CA ARG A 87 10.71 4.97 12.76
C ARG A 87 9.54 5.87 12.36
N GLY A 88 8.37 5.30 12.11
CA GLY A 88 7.12 6.05 11.94
C GLY A 88 7.07 6.87 10.65
N ARG A 89 7.85 6.51 9.63
CA ARG A 89 7.80 7.17 8.32
C ARG A 89 6.75 6.49 7.45
N PHE A 90 5.82 7.30 6.94
CA PHE A 90 4.72 6.85 6.09
C PHE A 90 4.53 7.82 4.93
N ILE A 91 4.11 7.29 3.79
CA ILE A 91 3.58 8.06 2.68
C ILE A 91 2.09 7.77 2.54
N CYS A 92 1.31 8.80 2.22
CA CYS A 92 -0.12 8.67 1.97
C CYS A 92 -0.35 8.74 0.45
N MET A 93 -1.00 7.71 -0.07
CA MET A 93 -1.28 7.56 -1.49
C MET A 93 -2.79 7.69 -1.72
N ARG A 94 -3.16 8.29 -2.86
CA ARG A 94 -4.53 8.22 -3.35
C ARG A 94 -4.64 7.03 -4.30
N ALA A 95 -5.55 6.11 -4.00
CA ALA A 95 -5.92 5.07 -4.94
C ALA A 95 -6.91 5.67 -5.95
N GLN A 96 -6.42 6.30 -7.03
CA GLN A 96 -7.28 6.65 -8.16
C GLN A 96 -7.45 5.43 -9.07
N MET A 97 -8.64 4.86 -9.07
CA MET A 97 -9.00 3.79 -9.99
C MET A 97 -9.19 4.33 -11.40
N GLY A 98 -8.54 3.72 -12.39
CA GLY A 98 -8.74 4.02 -13.82
C GLY A 98 -7.93 5.18 -14.41
N SER A 99 -7.28 6.02 -13.60
CA SER A 99 -6.46 7.15 -14.09
C SER A 99 -4.97 7.08 -13.73
N GLY A 100 -4.53 5.99 -13.09
CA GLY A 100 -3.14 5.82 -12.67
C GLY A 100 -2.86 6.42 -11.29
N ILE A 101 -1.61 6.26 -10.85
CA ILE A 101 -1.16 6.59 -9.50
C ILE A 101 -0.83 8.08 -9.44
N GLN A 102 -1.42 8.79 -8.49
CA GLN A 102 -0.93 10.10 -8.09
C GLN A 102 -0.42 10.00 -6.66
N GLU A 103 0.90 10.09 -6.50
CA GLU A 103 1.49 10.42 -5.21
C GLU A 103 0.90 11.77 -4.79
N ILE A 104 0.24 11.80 -3.64
CA ILE A 104 -0.08 13.09 -3.02
C ILE A 104 1.13 13.36 -2.13
N PRO A 105 2.05 14.29 -2.51
CA PRO A 105 3.13 14.68 -1.62
C PRO A 105 2.49 15.31 -0.38
N LEU A 106 2.40 14.52 0.68
CA LEU A 106 2.08 15.02 1.99
C LEU A 106 3.38 15.00 2.77
N SER A 107 3.97 16.18 2.96
CA SER A 107 5.03 16.42 3.93
C SER A 107 4.48 16.29 5.35
N PHE A 108 4.02 15.10 5.74
CA PHE A 108 3.70 14.83 7.14
C PHE A 108 5.01 14.45 7.85
N ARG A 109 5.70 15.46 8.41
CA ARG A 109 6.42 15.21 9.67
C ARG A 109 5.34 14.83 10.68
N LEU A 110 5.39 13.62 11.22
CA LEU A 110 4.62 13.28 12.41
C LEU A 110 4.98 14.33 13.48
N LEU A 111 4.00 15.14 13.88
CA LEU A 111 4.01 15.71 15.23
C LEU A 111 4.02 14.52 16.16
N GLN A 112 5.07 14.38 16.97
CA GLN A 112 5.04 13.53 18.16
C GLN A 112 3.77 13.91 18.94
N VAL A 113 2.92 12.93 19.21
CA VAL A 113 1.88 13.08 20.23
C VAL A 113 2.61 13.04 21.57
N ALA A 114 2.65 14.19 22.25
CA ALA A 114 2.90 14.29 23.68
C ALA A 114 1.59 14.05 24.45
#